data_AF-A0A0N8VNX7-F1
#
_entry.id   AF-A0A0N8VNX7-F1
#
_cell.length_a   1.000
_cell.length_b   1.000
_cell.length_c   1.000
_cell.angle_alpha   90.00
_cell.angle_beta   90.00
_cell.angle_gamma   90.00
#
_symmetry.space_group_name_H-M   'P 1'
#
loop_
_entity.id
_entity.type
_entity.pdbx_description
1 polymer ?
#
loop_
_entity_poly.entity_id
_entity_poly.type
_entity_poly.pdbx_seq_one_letter_code
_entity_poly.pdbx_strand_id
1 'polypeptide(L)'
;MKNSVIINFSQETVEALNMENYTLCCFLACKSKNPSLFRPLCWNVTKRFMKSVLIEWEYSLSSYASTSVIMPDNVIYFPQPEPILSDSLSRLKSIAGSNYKIELKQRMLIKDYGEVLIDTENSNIFDTVLIQNDSDSEYATGICVYSNNDRKYYGSSVFKTFGGQAIDVTPANKIFLMFSSNDIQNNTVILKSENRGILIDLTDSKDNSRTV
;
A
#
# COMPACT_ATOMS: atom_id res chain seq x y z
N MET A 1 7.06 -9.01 -13.15
CA MET A 1 8.05 -8.09 -13.73
C MET A 1 8.52 -7.18 -12.61
N LYS A 2 9.83 -7.12 -12.40
CA LYS A 2 10.45 -6.38 -11.29
C LYS A 2 10.57 -4.91 -11.66
N ASN A 3 10.13 -4.04 -10.76
CA ASN A 3 10.29 -2.59 -10.87
C ASN A 3 11.35 -2.14 -9.87
N SER A 4 12.09 -1.08 -10.21
CA SER A 4 13.06 -0.52 -9.29
C SER A 4 13.26 0.98 -9.45
N VAL A 5 13.62 1.62 -8.34
CA VAL A 5 14.12 3.01 -8.32
C VAL A 5 15.39 3.06 -7.50
N ILE A 6 16.44 3.65 -8.07
CA ILE A 6 17.68 3.97 -7.37
C ILE A 6 17.68 5.47 -7.10
N ILE A 7 17.89 5.86 -5.85
CA ILE A 7 17.95 7.25 -5.43
C ILE A 7 19.38 7.54 -5.00
N ASN A 8 20.03 8.50 -5.66
CA ASN A 8 21.37 8.93 -5.30
C ASN A 8 21.35 10.25 -4.54
N PHE A 9 22.12 10.30 -3.47
CA PHE A 9 22.26 11.48 -2.62
C PHE A 9 23.70 11.98 -2.63
N SER A 10 23.87 13.30 -2.51
CA SER A 10 25.16 13.85 -2.13
C SER A 10 25.50 13.50 -0.68
N GLN A 11 26.78 13.54 -0.32
CA GLN A 11 27.21 13.29 1.06
C GLN A 11 26.54 14.27 2.05
N GLU A 12 26.48 15.54 1.68
CA GLU A 12 25.85 16.60 2.48
C GLU A 12 24.35 16.32 2.72
N THR A 13 23.63 15.83 1.70
CA THR A 13 22.21 15.46 1.85
C THR A 13 22.05 14.28 2.81
N VAL A 14 22.90 13.27 2.72
CA VAL A 14 22.85 12.10 3.64
C VAL A 14 23.05 12.54 5.09
N GLU A 15 24.02 13.44 5.34
CA GLU A 15 24.28 13.97 6.68
C GLU A 15 23.09 14.74 7.23
N ALA A 16 22.51 15.65 6.44
CA ALA A 16 21.33 16.42 6.83
C ALA A 16 20.12 15.52 7.14
N LEU A 17 19.81 14.57 6.24
CA LEU A 17 18.67 13.68 6.41
C LEU A 17 18.80 12.78 7.65
N ASN A 18 20.01 12.30 7.94
CA ASN A 18 20.27 11.44 9.09
C ASN A 18 20.28 12.22 10.42
N MET A 19 20.81 13.45 10.42
CA MET A 19 20.87 14.30 11.61
C MET A 19 19.47 14.71 12.10
N GLU A 20 18.56 15.01 11.17
CA GLU A 20 17.17 15.37 11.47
C GLU A 20 16.23 14.17 11.57
N ASN A 21 16.76 12.93 11.52
CA ASN A 21 15.98 11.68 11.58
C ASN A 21 14.85 11.59 10.55
N TYR A 22 15.09 12.06 9.31
CA TYR A 22 14.11 11.90 8.25
C TYR A 22 13.82 10.43 7.93
N THR A 23 12.62 10.21 7.43
CA THR A 23 12.14 8.98 6.83
C THR A 23 11.75 9.25 5.38
N LEU A 24 12.19 8.39 4.47
CA LEU A 24 11.71 8.40 3.08
C LEU A 24 10.51 7.46 3.00
N CYS A 25 9.35 8.05 2.74
CA CYS A 25 8.10 7.34 2.56
C CYS A 25 7.86 7.10 1.07
N CYS A 26 7.48 5.86 0.74
CA CYS A 26 7.26 5.42 -0.63
C CYS A 26 5.81 4.98 -0.80
N PHE A 27 5.18 5.43 -1.89
CA PHE A 27 3.79 5.13 -2.20
C PHE A 27 3.69 4.56 -3.61
N LEU A 28 3.08 3.39 -3.74
CA LEU A 28 2.76 2.82 -5.04
C LEU A 28 1.47 3.43 -5.57
N ALA A 29 1.51 3.96 -6.78
CA ALA A 29 0.35 4.60 -7.38
C ALA A 29 -0.70 3.55 -7.80
N CYS A 30 -1.96 3.91 -7.64
CA CYS A 30 -3.10 3.14 -8.15
C CYS A 30 -4.05 4.07 -8.92
N LYS A 31 -4.79 3.51 -9.87
CA LYS A 31 -5.89 4.15 -10.59
C LYS A 31 -7.21 3.55 -10.10
N SER A 32 -8.24 4.38 -10.03
CA SER A 32 -9.61 3.98 -9.70
C SER A 32 -10.58 4.94 -10.39
N LYS A 33 -11.78 4.47 -10.76
CA LYS A 33 -12.86 5.38 -11.19
C LYS A 33 -13.45 6.17 -10.02
N ASN A 34 -13.15 5.78 -8.78
CA ASN A 34 -13.62 6.44 -7.55
C ASN A 34 -12.45 7.08 -6.76
N PRO A 35 -11.66 8.00 -7.35
CA PRO A 35 -10.45 8.53 -6.71
C PRO A 35 -10.74 9.35 -5.44
N SER A 36 -11.96 9.85 -5.25
CA SER A 36 -12.36 10.57 -4.03
C SER A 36 -12.44 9.68 -2.78
N LEU A 37 -12.63 8.37 -2.96
CA LEU A 37 -12.67 7.37 -1.87
C LEU A 37 -11.29 6.79 -1.57
N PHE A 38 -10.35 6.92 -2.51
CA PHE A 38 -8.99 6.44 -2.37
C PHE A 38 -8.24 7.20 -1.29
N ARG A 39 -7.48 6.47 -0.47
CA ARG A 39 -6.44 7.00 0.42
C ARG A 39 -5.15 6.20 0.19
N PRO A 40 -4.00 6.85 -0.02
CA PRO A 40 -2.76 6.13 -0.23
C PRO A 40 -2.25 5.58 1.10
N LEU A 41 -1.58 4.43 1.02
CA LEU A 41 -0.88 3.84 2.15
C LEU A 41 0.62 3.93 1.91
N CYS A 42 1.37 4.26 2.98
CA CYS A 42 2.83 4.23 2.94
C CYS A 42 3.28 2.77 2.72
N TRP A 43 3.71 2.44 1.52
CA TRP A 43 4.04 1.09 1.11
C TRP A 43 5.39 0.65 1.67
N ASN A 44 6.38 1.54 1.64
CA ASN A 44 7.72 1.29 2.18
C ASN A 44 8.28 2.53 2.88
N VAL A 45 9.07 2.30 3.92
CA VAL A 45 9.82 3.33 4.63
C VAL A 45 11.30 3.01 4.63
N THR A 46 12.13 4.02 4.34
CA THR A 46 13.58 3.94 4.48
C THR A 46 14.04 4.98 5.50
N LYS A 47 14.90 4.54 6.43
CA LYS A 47 15.57 5.38 7.43
C LYS A 47 17.07 5.12 7.35
N ARG A 48 17.88 5.98 7.97
CA ARG A 48 19.35 5.85 8.01
C ARG A 48 19.93 5.79 6.59
N PHE A 49 19.88 6.92 5.92
CA PHE A 49 20.26 7.07 4.52
C PHE A 49 21.73 6.79 4.29
N MET A 50 22.00 6.21 3.13
CA MET A 50 23.31 6.08 2.51
C MET A 50 23.28 6.84 1.17
N LYS A 51 24.43 7.00 0.49
CA LYS A 51 24.50 7.71 -0.80
C LYS A 51 23.63 7.12 -1.91
N SER A 52 23.25 5.85 -1.80
CA SER A 52 22.39 5.17 -2.75
C SER A 52 21.35 4.38 -1.99
N VAL A 53 20.08 4.57 -2.34
CA VAL A 53 18.95 3.77 -1.84
C VAL A 53 18.31 3.06 -3.02
N LEU A 54 18.22 1.74 -2.95
CA LEU A 54 17.54 0.91 -3.94
C LEU A 54 16.18 0.49 -3.38
N ILE A 55 15.12 0.80 -4.12
CA ILE A 55 13.76 0.38 -3.84
C ILE A 55 13.32 -0.56 -4.96
N GLU A 56 12.90 -1.77 -4.62
CA GLU A 56 12.46 -2.76 -5.59
C GLU A 56 11.12 -3.39 -5.19
N TRP A 57 10.30 -3.68 -6.19
CA TRP A 57 9.04 -4.39 -5.96
C TRP A 57 8.61 -5.21 -7.18
N GLU A 58 7.80 -6.22 -6.91
CA GLU A 58 7.06 -6.98 -7.91
C GLU A 58 5.59 -6.93 -7.53
N TYR A 59 4.70 -6.86 -8.51
CA TYR A 59 3.27 -6.92 -8.27
C TYR A 59 2.83 -8.37 -8.02
N SER A 60 3.12 -8.90 -6.82
CA SER A 60 2.40 -10.05 -6.27
C SER A 60 1.16 -9.52 -5.54
N LEU A 61 0.09 -9.33 -6.31
CA LEU A 61 -1.10 -8.62 -5.86
C LEU A 61 -1.93 -9.47 -4.90
N SER A 62 -2.40 -8.79 -3.86
CA SER A 62 -3.43 -9.28 -2.95
C SER A 62 -4.46 -8.18 -2.71
N SER A 63 -5.68 -8.57 -2.38
CA SER A 63 -6.70 -7.68 -1.83
C SER A 63 -6.94 -8.01 -0.37
N TYR A 64 -7.51 -7.07 0.37
CA TYR A 64 -7.78 -7.26 1.80
C TYR A 64 -9.12 -6.64 2.22
N ALA A 65 -9.63 -7.16 3.35
CA ALA A 65 -10.66 -6.52 4.16
C ALA A 65 -10.15 -6.40 5.60
N SER A 66 -10.41 -5.25 6.23
CA SER A 66 -9.92 -4.94 7.57
C SER A 66 -10.96 -4.13 8.34
N THR A 67 -11.02 -4.33 9.66
CA THR A 67 -11.82 -3.51 10.57
C THR A 67 -11.07 -2.27 11.08
N SER A 68 -9.86 -2.03 10.58
CA SER A 68 -9.11 -0.81 10.84
C SER A 68 -9.90 0.44 10.43
N VAL A 69 -9.82 1.48 11.26
CA VAL A 69 -10.40 2.79 10.95
C VAL A 69 -9.48 3.54 9.99
N ILE A 70 -10.05 4.09 8.91
CA ILE A 70 -9.32 4.92 7.95
C ILE A 70 -9.28 6.35 8.45
N MET A 71 -8.15 6.72 9.07
CA MET A 71 -7.86 8.07 9.56
C MET A 71 -6.42 8.44 9.21
N PRO A 72 -6.10 9.75 9.03
CA PRO A 72 -4.72 10.20 8.88
C PRO A 72 -3.81 9.61 9.97
N ASP A 73 -2.60 9.23 9.58
CA ASP A 73 -1.53 8.74 10.45
C ASP A 73 -1.84 7.40 11.15
N ASN A 74 -2.96 6.77 10.81
CA ASN A 74 -3.36 5.48 11.35
C ASN A 74 -2.84 4.34 10.46
N VAL A 75 -2.35 3.27 11.08
CA VAL A 75 -1.89 2.06 10.38
C VAL A 75 -3.09 1.17 10.08
N ILE A 76 -3.25 0.79 8.81
CA ILE A 76 -4.24 -0.22 8.42
C ILE A 76 -3.66 -1.61 8.66
N TYR A 77 -4.39 -2.44 9.40
CA TYR A 77 -3.99 -3.79 9.73
C TYR A 77 -4.28 -4.75 8.57
N PHE A 78 -3.25 -5.51 8.19
CA PHE A 78 -3.34 -6.68 7.33
C PHE A 78 -2.76 -7.87 8.08
N PRO A 79 -3.41 -9.05 8.07
CA PRO A 79 -2.80 -10.26 8.61
C PRO A 79 -1.46 -10.54 7.92
N GLN A 80 -0.40 -10.70 8.71
CA GLN A 80 0.93 -11.05 8.22
C GLN A 80 1.13 -12.57 8.34
N PRO A 81 1.83 -13.23 7.39
CA PRO A 81 2.05 -14.68 7.44
C PRO A 81 2.85 -15.16 8.65
N GLU A 82 3.75 -14.31 9.15
CA GLU A 82 4.52 -14.58 10.37
C GLU A 82 3.97 -13.74 11.53
N PRO A 83 3.84 -14.33 12.74
CA PRO A 83 3.40 -13.57 13.90
C PRO A 83 4.37 -12.43 14.16
N ILE A 84 3.82 -11.22 14.31
CA ILE A 84 4.58 -10.07 14.78
C ILE A 84 4.96 -10.38 16.23
N LEU A 85 6.23 -10.73 16.47
CA LEU A 85 6.80 -10.67 17.82
C LEU A 85 6.94 -9.18 18.19
N SER A 86 5.85 -8.55 18.61
CA SER A 86 5.90 -7.22 19.22
C SER A 86 5.43 -7.32 20.67
N ASP A 87 6.41 -7.37 21.54
CA ASP A 87 6.31 -7.04 22.95
C ASP A 87 6.03 -5.53 23.07
N SER A 88 4.75 -5.14 23.09
CA SER A 88 4.30 -3.78 23.43
C SER A 88 2.80 -3.77 23.69
N LEU A 89 2.45 -3.95 24.97
CA LEU A 89 1.13 -3.71 25.54
C LEU A 89 0.69 -2.26 25.29
N SER A 90 -0.12 -2.03 24.26
CA SER A 90 -0.91 -0.80 24.15
C SER A 90 -2.37 -1.15 23.86
N ARG A 91 -3.21 -0.83 24.85
CA ARG A 91 -4.69 -0.90 24.94
C ARG A 91 -5.38 -1.46 23.68
N LEU A 92 -5.59 -2.78 23.68
CA LEU A 92 -6.08 -3.54 22.54
C LEU A 92 -7.55 -3.20 22.21
N LYS A 93 -7.77 -2.37 21.19
CA LYS A 93 -8.95 -2.54 20.33
C LYS A 93 -8.65 -3.75 19.46
N SER A 94 -9.45 -4.81 19.54
CA SER A 94 -9.30 -5.96 18.65
C SER A 94 -9.56 -5.50 17.22
N ILE A 95 -8.55 -5.64 16.35
CA ILE A 95 -8.64 -5.37 14.92
C ILE A 95 -8.56 -6.71 14.21
N ALA A 96 -9.46 -6.93 13.26
CA ALA A 96 -9.51 -8.13 12.45
C ALA A 96 -9.27 -7.77 10.99
N GLY A 97 -8.76 -8.72 10.23
CA GLY A 97 -8.64 -8.57 8.79
C GLY A 97 -8.37 -9.90 8.11
N SER A 98 -8.43 -9.86 6.79
CA SER A 98 -8.15 -10.97 5.90
C SER A 98 -7.49 -10.42 4.64
N ASN A 99 -6.63 -11.22 4.01
CA ASN A 99 -6.05 -10.90 2.70
C ASN A 99 -6.04 -12.14 1.82
N TYR A 100 -6.14 -11.91 0.52
CA TYR A 100 -6.26 -12.96 -0.47
C TYR A 100 -5.47 -12.57 -1.69
N LYS A 101 -4.72 -13.52 -2.25
CA LYS A 101 -4.09 -13.33 -3.56
C LYS A 101 -5.18 -13.01 -4.59
N ILE A 102 -4.92 -12.01 -5.42
CA ILE A 102 -5.84 -11.58 -6.47
C ILE A 102 -5.06 -11.17 -7.70
N GLU A 103 -5.67 -11.30 -8.87
CA GLU A 103 -5.12 -10.88 -10.15
C GLU A 103 -6.02 -9.83 -10.81
N LEU A 104 -5.50 -9.13 -11.82
CA LEU A 104 -6.33 -8.24 -12.63
C LEU A 104 -7.47 -9.04 -13.26
N LYS A 105 -8.60 -8.36 -13.50
CA LYS A 105 -9.87 -8.95 -13.99
C LYS A 105 -10.59 -9.84 -12.97
N GLN A 106 -10.06 -10.04 -11.77
CA GLN A 106 -10.75 -10.77 -10.71
C GLN A 106 -11.55 -9.84 -9.80
N ARG A 107 -12.53 -10.42 -9.10
CA ARG A 107 -13.32 -9.72 -8.09
C ARG A 107 -13.11 -10.33 -6.71
N MET A 108 -12.83 -9.50 -5.72
CA MET A 108 -13.01 -9.82 -4.31
C MET A 108 -14.43 -9.43 -3.89
N LEU A 109 -15.22 -10.39 -3.45
CA LEU A 109 -16.57 -10.18 -2.91
C LEU A 109 -16.54 -10.39 -1.40
N ILE A 110 -16.92 -9.36 -0.65
CA ILE A 110 -17.09 -9.41 0.80
C ILE A 110 -18.57 -9.57 1.09
N LYS A 111 -18.93 -10.59 1.86
CA LYS A 111 -20.28 -10.90 2.32
C LYS A 111 -20.41 -10.67 3.82
N ASP A 112 -21.61 -10.89 4.34
CA ASP A 112 -21.90 -10.77 5.77
C ASP A 112 -20.92 -11.57 6.63
N TYR A 113 -20.69 -11.04 7.83
CA TYR A 113 -19.73 -11.58 8.81
C TYR A 113 -18.27 -11.61 8.32
N GLY A 114 -17.94 -10.89 7.24
CA GLY A 114 -16.58 -10.76 6.74
C GLY A 114 -16.12 -11.97 5.92
N GLU A 115 -17.04 -12.82 5.45
CA GLU A 115 -16.73 -13.85 4.47
C GLU A 115 -16.22 -13.21 3.18
N VAL A 116 -15.13 -13.74 2.62
CA VAL A 116 -14.54 -13.25 1.37
C VAL A 116 -14.47 -14.35 0.34
N LEU A 117 -14.94 -14.06 -0.87
CA LEU A 117 -14.85 -14.92 -2.04
C LEU A 117 -14.04 -14.23 -3.13
N ILE A 118 -13.18 -14.98 -3.81
CA ILE A 118 -12.48 -14.52 -5.01
C ILE A 118 -13.19 -15.13 -6.21
N ASP A 119 -13.81 -14.26 -7.00
CA ASP A 119 -14.50 -14.62 -8.23
C ASP A 119 -13.53 -14.47 -9.40
N THR A 120 -13.20 -15.60 -9.99
CA THR A 120 -12.31 -15.74 -11.16
C THR A 120 -13.08 -15.87 -12.47
N GLU A 121 -14.39 -16.13 -12.41
CA GLU A 121 -15.23 -16.48 -13.56
C GLU A 121 -16.05 -15.29 -14.07
N ASN A 122 -16.52 -14.39 -13.19
CA ASN A 122 -17.06 -13.08 -13.58
C ASN A 122 -15.93 -12.10 -13.85
N SER A 123 -15.07 -12.46 -14.79
CA SER A 123 -13.91 -11.67 -15.18
C SER A 123 -14.36 -10.24 -15.51
N ASN A 124 -14.02 -9.33 -14.62
CA ASN A 124 -14.17 -7.92 -14.83
C ASN A 124 -13.53 -7.61 -16.20
N ILE A 125 -14.35 -7.09 -17.12
CA ILE A 125 -13.91 -6.87 -18.51
C ILE A 125 -12.76 -5.85 -18.60
N PHE A 126 -12.54 -5.09 -17.52
CA PHE A 126 -11.46 -4.12 -17.40
C PHE A 126 -10.24 -4.74 -16.72
N ASP A 127 -9.04 -4.27 -17.08
CA ASP A 127 -7.77 -4.62 -16.43
C ASP A 127 -7.66 -3.99 -15.01
N THR A 128 -8.62 -4.31 -14.14
CA THR A 128 -8.69 -3.82 -12.76
C THR A 128 -9.01 -4.97 -11.81
N VAL A 129 -8.63 -4.80 -10.55
CA VAL A 129 -9.18 -5.57 -9.44
C VAL A 129 -10.50 -4.93 -9.04
N LEU A 130 -11.57 -5.71 -8.98
CA LEU A 130 -12.86 -5.26 -8.45
C LEU A 130 -12.98 -5.71 -6.99
N ILE A 131 -13.28 -4.78 -6.08
CA ILE A 131 -13.58 -5.12 -4.68
C ILE A 131 -15.01 -4.68 -4.43
N GLN A 132 -15.88 -5.63 -4.08
CA GLN A 132 -17.29 -5.40 -3.83
C GLN A 132 -17.61 -5.82 -2.40
N ASN A 133 -18.29 -4.96 -1.64
CA ASN A 133 -18.75 -5.28 -0.30
C ASN A 133 -20.28 -5.34 -0.27
N ASP A 134 -20.83 -6.55 -0.30
CA ASP A 134 -22.28 -6.82 -0.23
C ASP A 134 -22.78 -6.99 1.22
N SER A 135 -21.90 -6.88 2.21
CA SER A 135 -22.32 -6.87 3.61
C SER A 135 -22.86 -5.51 4.05
N ASP A 136 -23.69 -5.53 5.09
CA ASP A 136 -24.13 -4.31 5.80
C ASP A 136 -23.01 -3.69 6.66
N SER A 137 -21.88 -4.40 6.80
CA SER A 137 -20.74 -3.96 7.61
C SER A 137 -19.74 -3.17 6.79
N GLU A 138 -19.17 -2.18 7.45
CA GLU A 138 -18.13 -1.33 6.87
C GLU A 138 -16.75 -1.94 7.04
N TYR A 139 -16.00 -2.01 5.93
CA TYR A 139 -14.63 -2.48 5.93
C TYR A 139 -13.69 -1.47 5.25
N ALA A 140 -12.47 -1.40 5.79
CA ALA A 140 -11.33 -0.86 5.08
C ALA A 140 -10.82 -1.91 4.09
N THR A 141 -10.85 -1.59 2.81
CA THR A 141 -10.52 -2.52 1.73
C THR A 141 -9.55 -1.90 0.75
N GLY A 142 -8.86 -2.71 -0.05
CA GLY A 142 -7.93 -2.22 -1.04
C GLY A 142 -7.00 -3.30 -1.54
N ILE A 143 -5.97 -2.89 -2.27
CA ILE A 143 -4.90 -3.78 -2.74
C ILE A 143 -3.60 -3.56 -1.97
N CYS A 144 -2.91 -4.67 -1.74
CA CYS A 144 -1.58 -4.74 -1.16
C CYS A 144 -0.66 -5.59 -2.06
N VAL A 145 0.64 -5.44 -1.82
CA VAL A 145 1.68 -6.20 -2.48
C VAL A 145 2.29 -7.15 -1.46
N TYR A 146 2.36 -8.43 -1.83
CA TYR A 146 3.16 -9.40 -1.10
C TYR A 146 4.63 -9.28 -1.51
N SER A 147 5.49 -9.00 -0.55
CA SER A 147 6.93 -8.97 -0.75
C SER A 147 7.52 -10.35 -0.47
N ASN A 148 8.09 -10.99 -1.50
CA ASN A 148 8.73 -12.29 -1.36
C ASN A 148 10.02 -12.24 -0.51
N ASN A 149 10.63 -11.05 -0.39
CA ASN A 149 11.92 -10.87 0.30
C ASN A 149 11.77 -10.95 1.83
N ASP A 150 10.75 -10.31 2.39
CA ASP A 150 10.47 -10.27 3.83
C ASP A 150 9.17 -11.00 4.20
N ARG A 151 8.50 -11.61 3.22
CA ARG A 151 7.28 -12.41 3.37
C ARG A 151 6.13 -11.66 4.03
N LYS A 152 6.00 -10.37 3.74
CA LYS A 152 4.98 -9.48 4.33
C LYS A 152 4.09 -8.84 3.27
N TYR A 153 2.93 -8.38 3.72
CA TYR A 153 1.97 -7.61 2.93
C TYR A 153 2.09 -6.12 3.23
N TYR A 154 2.19 -5.34 2.15
CA TYR A 154 2.29 -3.89 2.18
C TYR A 154 1.17 -3.26 1.36
N GLY A 155 0.34 -2.46 2.03
CA GLY A 155 -0.78 -1.77 1.41
C GLY A 155 -0.32 -0.70 0.43
N SER A 156 -1.03 -0.57 -0.68
CA SER A 156 -0.82 0.54 -1.64
C SER A 156 -1.99 1.52 -1.62
N SER A 157 -3.19 1.02 -1.37
CA SER A 157 -4.43 1.77 -1.38
C SER A 157 -5.35 1.32 -0.27
N VAL A 158 -6.11 2.24 0.32
CA VAL A 158 -7.28 1.90 1.15
C VAL A 158 -8.51 2.69 0.72
N PHE A 159 -9.65 2.02 0.79
CA PHE A 159 -10.98 2.51 0.50
C PHE A 159 -11.91 2.10 1.62
N LYS A 160 -12.98 2.87 1.75
CA LYS A 160 -14.07 2.60 2.68
C LYS A 160 -15.24 2.03 1.87
N THR A 161 -15.68 0.81 2.15
CA THR A 161 -16.73 0.14 1.37
C THR A 161 -17.77 -0.54 2.27
N PHE A 162 -19.06 -0.48 1.91
CA PHE A 162 -20.19 -1.14 2.59
C PHE A 162 -21.44 -1.17 1.69
N GLY A 163 -22.42 -2.03 1.97
CA GLY A 163 -23.78 -1.93 1.43
C GLY A 163 -23.89 -2.01 -0.10
N GLY A 164 -23.26 -3.01 -0.71
CA GLY A 164 -23.23 -3.25 -2.15
C GLY A 164 -22.25 -2.37 -2.94
N GLN A 165 -21.45 -1.53 -2.26
CA GLN A 165 -20.47 -0.68 -2.93
C GLN A 165 -19.38 -1.51 -3.61
N ALA A 166 -19.00 -1.09 -4.81
CA ALA A 166 -17.91 -1.68 -5.57
C ALA A 166 -16.86 -0.61 -5.94
N ILE A 167 -15.59 -0.98 -5.81
CA ILE A 167 -14.44 -0.17 -6.22
C ILE A 167 -13.62 -0.93 -7.24
N ASP A 168 -13.19 -0.25 -8.28
CA ASP A 168 -12.16 -0.74 -9.20
C ASP A 168 -10.80 -0.13 -8.81
N VAL A 169 -9.77 -0.96 -8.79
CA VAL A 169 -8.41 -0.53 -8.49
C VAL A 169 -7.43 -1.20 -9.44
N THR A 170 -6.57 -0.40 -10.07
CA THR A 170 -5.50 -0.88 -10.95
C THR A 170 -4.17 -0.32 -10.49
N PRO A 171 -3.15 -1.15 -10.19
CA PRO A 171 -1.80 -0.66 -9.95
C PRO A 171 -1.29 0.14 -11.15
N ALA A 172 -0.63 1.26 -10.90
CA ALA A 172 0.03 2.05 -11.92
C ALA A 172 1.55 1.94 -11.76
N ASN A 173 2.28 1.92 -12.87
CA ASN A 173 3.74 1.87 -12.85
C ASN A 173 4.35 3.26 -12.53
N LYS A 174 3.99 3.78 -11.36
CA LYS A 174 4.41 5.07 -10.81
C LYS A 174 4.63 4.91 -9.32
N ILE A 175 5.64 5.61 -8.81
CA ILE A 175 5.95 5.67 -7.39
C ILE A 175 6.06 7.12 -6.96
N PHE A 176 5.45 7.46 -5.83
CA PHE A 176 5.63 8.74 -5.19
C PHE A 176 6.55 8.58 -3.98
N LEU A 177 7.55 9.44 -3.88
CA LEU A 177 8.52 9.47 -2.80
C LEU A 177 8.39 10.81 -2.08
N MET A 178 8.38 10.80 -0.76
CA MET A 178 8.44 12.03 0.03
C MET A 178 9.28 11.83 1.29
N PHE A 179 9.87 12.92 1.78
CA PHE A 179 10.52 12.92 3.08
C PHE A 179 9.52 13.30 4.18
N SER A 180 9.67 12.67 5.34
CA SER A 180 8.89 12.91 6.55
C SER A 180 9.84 13.05 7.72
N SER A 181 9.60 14.00 8.61
CA SER A 181 10.28 14.08 9.92
C SER A 181 9.55 13.26 10.98
N ASN A 182 8.35 12.76 10.67
CA ASN A 182 7.57 11.91 11.54
C ASN A 182 8.01 10.44 11.43
N ASP A 183 7.83 9.69 12.52
CA ASP A 183 8.04 8.25 12.56
C ASP A 183 6.88 7.51 11.87
N ILE A 184 6.93 7.45 10.55
CA ILE A 184 5.93 6.77 9.72
C ILE A 184 6.22 5.27 9.66
N GLN A 185 5.16 4.47 9.75
CA GLN A 185 5.21 3.03 9.59
C GLN A 185 4.65 2.63 8.22
N ASN A 186 4.98 1.42 7.79
CA ASN A 186 4.31 0.86 6.63
C ASN A 186 2.81 0.71 6.91
N ASN A 187 1.99 0.82 5.87
CA ASN A 187 0.54 0.77 5.91
C ASN A 187 -0.14 1.95 6.64
N THR A 188 0.62 3.00 6.99
CA THR A 188 0.06 4.25 7.48
C THR A 188 -0.70 5.00 6.37
N VAL A 189 -1.91 5.47 6.69
CA VAL A 189 -2.70 6.36 5.82
C VAL A 189 -2.10 7.77 5.85
N ILE A 190 -1.64 8.28 4.70
CA ILE A 190 -1.11 9.64 4.61
C ILE A 190 -1.97 10.49 3.67
N LEU A 191 -2.58 11.55 4.19
CA LEU A 191 -3.52 12.38 3.41
C LEU A 191 -2.91 13.68 2.91
N LYS A 192 -1.77 14.08 3.45
CA LYS A 192 -1.08 15.32 3.12
C LYS A 192 0.42 15.03 3.03
N SER A 193 1.05 15.53 1.97
CA SER A 193 2.51 15.52 1.88
C SER A 193 3.06 16.48 2.92
N GLU A 194 3.94 16.00 3.80
CA GLU A 194 4.54 16.82 4.86
C GLU A 194 5.66 17.72 4.32
N ASN A 195 6.50 17.16 3.43
CA ASN A 195 7.57 17.88 2.76
C ASN A 195 7.50 17.68 1.24
N ARG A 196 8.55 18.18 0.56
CA ARG A 196 8.76 17.97 -0.87
C ARG A 196 8.85 16.47 -1.17
N GLY A 197 8.29 16.13 -2.32
CA GLY A 197 8.34 14.77 -2.86
C GLY A 197 8.53 14.78 -4.37
N ILE A 198 8.76 13.59 -4.91
CA ILE A 198 8.93 13.36 -6.34
C ILE A 198 7.98 12.24 -6.77
N LEU A 199 7.25 12.47 -7.85
CA LEU A 199 6.50 11.43 -8.55
C LEU A 199 7.35 10.92 -9.70
N ILE A 200 7.65 9.63 -9.69
CA ILE A 200 8.48 8.96 -10.69
C ILE A 200 7.59 8.08 -11.55
N ASP A 201 7.60 8.33 -12.86
CA ASP A 201 6.90 7.51 -13.84
C ASP A 201 7.85 6.46 -14.43
N LEU A 202 7.51 5.19 -14.22
CA LEU A 202 8.19 4.03 -14.75
C LEU A 202 7.50 3.49 -16.01
N THR A 203 6.40 4.10 -16.45
CA THR A 203 5.78 3.77 -17.73
C THR A 203 6.83 3.93 -18.84
N ASP A 204 6.98 2.88 -19.64
CA ASP A 204 7.95 2.77 -20.75
C ASP A 204 9.42 2.97 -20.33
N SER A 205 9.76 2.84 -19.05
CA SER A 205 11.16 2.84 -18.62
C SER A 205 11.83 1.53 -19.01
N LYS A 206 13.11 1.62 -19.40
CA LYS A 206 13.92 0.43 -19.68
C LYS A 206 14.01 -0.41 -18.40
N ASP A 207 13.71 -1.70 -18.52
CA ASP A 207 13.74 -2.67 -17.41
C ASP A 207 12.82 -2.32 -16.22
N ASN A 208 11.83 -1.43 -16.41
CA ASN A 208 11.01 -0.85 -15.34
C ASN A 208 11.83 -0.21 -14.22
N SER A 209 12.94 0.44 -14.60
CA SER A 209 13.89 1.04 -13.66
C SER A 209 14.17 2.51 -13.95
N ARG A 210 14.39 3.30 -12.90
CA ARG A 210 14.87 4.69 -12.97
C ARG A 210 15.94 4.93 -11.91
N THR A 211 16.90 5.78 -12.26
CA THR A 211 17.82 6.39 -11.29
C THR A 211 17.47 7.86 -11.16
N VAL A 212 17.34 8.36 -9.94
CA VAL A 212 17.02 9.75 -9.60
C VAL A 212 18.03 10.33 -8.62
#